data_AF-A0A2M7Q3H6-F1
#
_entry.id   AF-A0A2M7Q3H6-F1
#
_cell.length_a   1.000
_cell.length_b   1.000
_cell.length_c   1.000
_cell.angle_alpha   90.00
_cell.angle_beta   90.00
_cell.angle_gamma   90.00
#
_symmetry.space_group_name_H-M   'P 1'
#
loop_
_entity.id
_entity.type
_entity.pdbx_description
1 polymer ?
#
loop_
_entity_poly.entity_id
_entity_poly.type
_entity_poly.pdbx_seq_one_letter_code
_entity_poly.pdbx_strand_id
1 'polypeptide(L)'
;MILLSTPPLRSSKAMATRYAERFLSSRLQRGEAMWMAVAKARQKGVDDVALQQAEEAITGQYDAAEACRQLIRQRDPQALRHHDTRVWQRHARFLQNKGFDTATILRVLNEQDSSLEEG
;
A
#
# COMPACT_ATOMS: atom_id res chain seq x y z
N MET A 1 -39.60 26.34 27.33
CA MET A 1 -38.16 26.03 27.43
C MET A 1 -37.94 24.67 26.78
N ILE A 2 -37.63 24.63 25.47
CA ILE A 2 -37.50 23.39 24.71
C ILE A 2 -36.01 23.06 24.59
N LEU A 3 -35.58 22.00 25.27
CA LEU A 3 -34.25 21.40 25.11
C LEU A 3 -34.22 20.70 23.74
N LEU A 4 -33.68 21.35 22.73
CA LEU A 4 -33.32 20.71 21.47
C LEU A 4 -32.12 19.79 21.73
N SER A 5 -32.41 18.50 21.88
CA SER A 5 -31.42 17.42 21.85
C SER A 5 -30.96 17.25 20.41
N THR A 6 -29.84 17.88 20.06
CA THR A 6 -29.17 17.70 18.77
C THR A 6 -28.52 16.30 18.75
N PRO A 7 -28.88 15.39 17.83
CA PRO A 7 -28.23 14.09 17.76
C PRO A 7 -26.76 14.27 17.31
N PRO A 8 -25.78 13.60 17.93
CA PRO A 8 -24.38 13.76 17.55
C PRO A 8 -24.09 13.05 16.22
N LEU A 9 -23.78 13.83 15.18
CA LEU A 9 -22.67 13.65 14.21
C LEU A 9 -22.36 12.23 13.67
N ARG A 10 -23.36 11.36 13.44
CA ARG A 10 -23.14 10.08 12.73
C ARG A 10 -22.58 10.27 11.31
N SER A 11 -22.81 11.45 10.72
CA SER A 11 -22.34 11.83 9.38
C SER A 11 -20.84 12.14 9.32
N SER A 12 -20.24 12.77 10.33
CA SER A 12 -18.82 13.17 10.27
C SER A 12 -17.88 11.97 10.37
N LYS A 13 -18.17 11.02 11.27
CA LYS A 13 -17.35 9.81 11.45
C LYS A 13 -17.36 8.91 10.21
N ALA A 14 -18.54 8.71 9.60
CA ALA A 14 -18.66 7.93 8.38
C ALA A 14 -17.92 8.58 7.21
N MET A 15 -17.91 9.91 7.12
CA MET A 15 -17.15 10.63 6.08
C MET A 15 -15.64 10.56 6.32
N ALA A 16 -15.20 10.69 7.58
CA ALA A 16 -13.78 10.54 7.95
C ALA A 16 -13.24 9.15 7.58
N THR A 17 -14.02 8.09 7.85
CA THR A 17 -13.65 6.70 7.51
C THR A 17 -13.53 6.51 6.00
N ARG A 18 -14.53 6.95 5.22
CA ARG A 18 -14.48 6.89 3.75
C ARG A 18 -13.32 7.70 3.16
N TYR A 19 -12.99 8.84 3.78
CA TYR A 19 -11.84 9.63 3.38
C TYR A 19 -10.53 8.87 3.65
N ALA A 20 -10.37 8.27 4.83
CA ALA A 20 -9.22 7.45 5.18
C ALA A 20 -9.05 6.26 4.22
N GLU A 21 -10.13 5.52 3.94
CA GLU A 21 -10.15 4.41 2.98
C GLU A 21 -9.69 4.84 1.58
N ARG A 22 -10.24 5.96 1.07
CA ARG A 22 -9.85 6.51 -0.23
C ARG A 22 -8.40 6.97 -0.25
N PHE A 23 -7.93 7.58 0.84
CA PHE A 23 -6.56 8.04 0.97
C PHE A 23 -5.58 6.85 0.93
N LEU A 24 -5.84 5.83 1.76
CA LEU A 24 -5.04 4.60 1.78
C LEU A 24 -5.07 3.91 0.42
N SER A 25 -6.24 3.69 -0.15
CA SER A 25 -6.40 3.06 -1.47
C SER A 25 -5.61 3.79 -2.57
N SER A 26 -5.65 5.12 -2.60
CA SER A 26 -4.87 5.91 -3.58
C SER A 26 -3.36 5.74 -3.40
N ARG A 27 -2.87 5.56 -2.17
CA ARG A 27 -1.44 5.35 -1.87
C ARG A 27 -0.99 3.95 -2.27
N LEU A 28 -1.79 2.94 -1.97
CA LEU A 28 -1.53 1.56 -2.37
C LEU A 28 -1.53 1.42 -3.91
N GLN A 29 -2.47 2.08 -4.60
CA GLN A 29 -2.47 2.15 -6.07
C GLN A 29 -1.23 2.83 -6.66
N ARG A 30 -0.56 3.72 -5.91
CA ARG A 30 0.73 4.32 -6.28
C ARG A 30 1.94 3.44 -5.92
N GLY A 31 1.68 2.23 -5.42
CA GLY A 31 2.68 1.25 -5.05
C GLY A 31 3.38 1.54 -3.73
N GLU A 32 2.75 2.28 -2.81
CA GLU A 32 3.29 2.46 -1.46
C GLU A 32 2.89 1.27 -0.56
N ALA A 33 3.75 0.92 0.39
CA ALA A 33 3.43 -0.05 1.43
C ALA A 33 2.38 0.52 2.41
N MET A 34 1.56 -0.37 3.00
CA MET A 34 0.47 0.00 3.91
C MET A 34 0.93 0.93 5.03
N TRP A 35 1.97 0.55 5.79
CA TRP A 35 2.43 1.35 6.93
C TRP A 35 2.87 2.76 6.51
N MET A 36 3.44 2.91 5.31
CA MET A 36 3.85 4.21 4.79
C MET A 36 2.65 5.07 4.41
N ALA A 37 1.61 4.46 3.83
CA ALA A 37 0.34 5.12 3.56
C ALA A 37 -0.33 5.62 4.85
N VAL A 38 -0.36 4.78 5.89
CA VAL A 38 -0.88 5.10 7.23
C VAL A 38 -0.08 6.24 7.87
N ALA A 39 1.26 6.16 7.85
CA ALA A 39 2.11 7.21 8.39
C ALA A 39 1.87 8.56 7.70
N LYS A 40 1.71 8.56 6.37
CA LYS A 40 1.37 9.78 5.60
C LYS A 40 -0.03 10.29 5.90
N ALA A 41 -0.99 9.40 6.17
CA ALA A 41 -2.34 9.81 6.58
C ALA A 41 -2.30 10.52 7.93
N ARG A 42 -1.58 9.97 8.92
CA ARG A 42 -1.38 10.63 10.23
C ARG A 42 -0.74 12.01 10.08
N GLN A 43 0.31 12.14 9.26
CA GLN A 43 0.94 13.44 8.98
C GLN A 43 0.01 14.46 8.32
N LYS A 44 -1.05 14.01 7.64
CA LYS A 44 -2.07 14.85 7.02
C LYS A 44 -3.24 15.19 7.95
N GLY A 45 -3.20 14.71 9.20
CA GLY A 45 -4.25 14.97 10.19
C GLY A 45 -5.52 14.16 9.94
N VAL A 46 -5.42 12.98 9.32
CA VAL A 46 -6.57 12.05 9.25
C VAL A 46 -6.89 11.58 10.66
N ASP A 47 -8.18 11.57 11.02
CA ASP A 47 -8.66 11.08 12.31
C ASP A 47 -8.16 9.65 12.60
N ASP A 48 -7.54 9.45 13.76
CA ASP A 48 -6.88 8.20 14.10
C ASP A 48 -7.85 7.01 14.18
N VAL A 49 -9.07 7.24 14.67
CA VAL A 49 -10.09 6.18 14.77
C VAL A 49 -10.57 5.78 13.37
N ALA A 50 -10.86 6.76 12.51
CA ALA A 50 -11.22 6.52 11.12
C ALA A 50 -10.09 5.83 10.34
N LEU A 51 -8.83 6.21 10.61
CA LEU A 51 -7.65 5.61 9.98
C LEU A 51 -7.47 4.15 10.40
N GLN A 52 -7.61 3.85 11.70
CA GLN A 52 -7.53 2.48 12.21
C GLN A 52 -8.61 1.58 11.58
N GLN A 53 -9.85 2.08 11.50
CA GLN A 53 -10.96 1.34 10.87
C GLN A 53 -10.70 1.08 9.38
N ALA A 54 -10.17 2.07 8.67
CA ALA A 54 -9.80 1.91 7.26
C ALA A 54 -8.63 0.96 7.06
N GLU A 55 -7.61 1.02 7.93
CA GLU A 55 -6.47 0.11 7.90
C GLU A 55 -6.90 -1.34 8.12
N GLU A 56 -7.74 -1.60 9.12
CA GLU A 56 -8.30 -2.94 9.38
C GLU A 56 -9.11 -3.46 8.19
N ALA A 57 -9.94 -2.62 7.58
CA ALA A 57 -10.76 -3.00 6.42
C ALA A 57 -9.91 -3.40 5.19
N ILE A 58 -8.79 -2.71 4.96
CA ILE A 58 -7.94 -2.95 3.79
C ILE A 58 -6.89 -4.03 4.06
N THR A 59 -6.37 -4.14 5.27
CA THR A 59 -5.30 -5.09 5.63
C THR A 59 -5.71 -6.54 5.33
N GLY A 60 -6.98 -6.91 5.55
CA GLY A 60 -7.48 -8.25 5.23
C GLY A 60 -7.45 -8.61 3.72
N GLN A 61 -7.27 -7.62 2.84
CA GLN A 61 -7.25 -7.78 1.38
C GLN A 61 -5.89 -7.42 0.77
N TYR A 62 -4.98 -6.86 1.56
CA TYR A 62 -3.70 -6.34 1.06
C TYR A 62 -2.60 -7.38 1.15
N ASP A 63 -2.12 -7.84 0.00
CA ASP A 63 -0.90 -8.64 -0.12
C ASP A 63 0.28 -7.75 -0.54
N ALA A 64 1.19 -7.51 0.41
CA ALA A 64 2.41 -6.73 0.18
C ALA A 64 3.34 -7.37 -0.88
N ALA A 65 3.37 -8.70 -0.96
CA ALA A 65 4.17 -9.42 -1.95
C ALA A 65 3.62 -9.21 -3.36
N GLU A 66 2.30 -9.30 -3.50
CA GLU A 66 1.63 -9.08 -4.78
C GLU A 66 1.78 -7.62 -5.23
N ALA A 67 1.65 -6.66 -4.32
CA ALA A 67 1.91 -5.25 -4.63
C ALA A 67 3.37 -5.04 -5.10
N CYS A 68 4.35 -5.66 -4.44
CA CYS A 68 5.75 -5.67 -4.88
C CYS A 68 5.91 -6.26 -6.29
N ARG A 69 5.32 -7.43 -6.56
CA ARG A 69 5.40 -8.11 -7.87
C ARG A 69 4.83 -7.22 -8.98
N GLN A 70 3.67 -6.61 -8.76
CA GLN A 70 3.06 -5.71 -9.75
C GLN A 70 3.98 -4.54 -10.11
N LEU A 71 4.62 -3.94 -9.10
CA LEU A 71 5.56 -2.84 -9.33
C LEU A 71 6.82 -3.27 -10.09
N ILE A 72 7.34 -4.47 -9.81
CA ILE A 72 8.49 -5.01 -10.53
C ILE A 72 8.11 -5.35 -11.96
N ARG A 73 7.00 -6.05 -12.20
CA ARG A 73 6.52 -6.38 -13.56
C ARG A 73 6.32 -5.13 -14.42
N GLN A 74 5.79 -4.05 -13.85
CA GLN A 74 5.64 -2.77 -14.57
C GLN A 74 6.97 -2.10 -14.90
N ARG A 75 7.97 -2.21 -14.02
CA ARG A 75 9.24 -1.48 -14.13
C ARG A 75 10.34 -2.27 -14.85
N ASP A 76 10.28 -3.59 -14.80
CA ASP A 76 11.22 -4.54 -15.37
C ASP A 76 10.47 -5.68 -16.09
N PRO A 77 9.73 -5.37 -17.17
CA PRO A 77 8.96 -6.37 -17.91
C PRO A 77 9.84 -7.41 -18.62
N GLN A 78 11.13 -7.11 -18.83
CA GLN A 78 12.11 -8.00 -19.45
C GLN A 78 12.88 -8.85 -18.44
N ALA A 79 12.57 -8.72 -17.14
CA ALA A 79 13.24 -9.41 -16.06
C ALA A 79 14.78 -9.24 -16.06
N LEU A 80 15.27 -8.07 -16.48
CA LEU A 80 16.69 -7.74 -16.53
C LEU A 80 17.35 -7.82 -15.14
N ARG A 81 16.55 -7.70 -14.08
CA ARG A 81 17.00 -7.90 -12.69
C ARG A 81 17.73 -9.22 -12.45
N HIS A 82 17.45 -10.26 -13.25
CA HIS A 82 18.08 -11.58 -13.12
C HIS A 82 19.45 -11.67 -13.81
N HIS A 83 19.74 -10.75 -14.72
CA HIS A 83 20.96 -10.77 -15.53
C HIS A 83 21.90 -9.60 -15.23
N ASP A 84 21.39 -8.51 -14.63
CA ASP A 84 22.17 -7.34 -14.26
C ASP A 84 21.98 -6.97 -12.77
N THR A 85 23.05 -7.17 -11.99
CA THR A 85 23.12 -6.81 -10.57
C THR A 85 22.83 -5.34 -10.30
N ARG A 86 23.19 -4.42 -11.21
CA ARG A 86 22.90 -2.98 -11.05
C ARG A 86 21.40 -2.70 -11.16
N VAL A 87 20.73 -3.41 -12.07
CA VAL A 87 19.27 -3.34 -12.23
C VAL A 87 18.60 -3.90 -10.97
N TRP A 88 19.05 -5.05 -10.48
CA TRP A 88 18.58 -5.64 -9.22
C TRP A 88 18.68 -4.65 -8.05
N GLN A 89 19.86 -4.05 -7.83
CA GLN A 89 20.08 -3.09 -6.73
C GLN A 89 19.20 -1.84 -6.86
N ARG A 90 18.97 -1.36 -8.09
CA ARG A 90 18.08 -0.24 -8.36
C ARG A 90 16.64 -0.56 -7.99
N HIS A 91 16.17 -1.77 -8.31
CA HIS A 91 14.83 -2.22 -7.94
C HIS A 91 14.68 -2.43 -6.43
N ALA A 92 15.67 -3.02 -5.77
CA ALA A 92 15.68 -3.16 -4.32
C ALA A 92 15.54 -1.81 -3.61
N ARG A 93 16.34 -0.81 -4.00
CA ARG A 93 16.25 0.56 -3.47
C ARG A 93 14.91 1.21 -3.77
N PHE A 94 14.38 1.00 -4.97
CA PHE A 94 13.06 1.52 -5.34
C PHE A 94 11.94 0.96 -4.44
N LEU A 95 11.91 -0.36 -4.21
CA LEU A 95 10.91 -0.98 -3.32
C LEU A 95 11.11 -0.58 -1.85
N GLN A 96 12.35 -0.43 -1.39
CA GLN A 96 12.63 0.07 -0.05
C GLN A 96 12.10 1.50 0.14
N ASN A 97 12.28 2.37 -0.87
CA ASN A 97 11.72 3.73 -0.85
C ASN A 97 10.19 3.76 -0.90
N LYS A 98 9.54 2.67 -1.34
CA LYS A 98 8.08 2.49 -1.26
C LYS A 98 7.62 1.94 0.10
N GLY A 99 8.56 1.52 0.94
CA GLY A 99 8.31 1.03 2.29
C GLY A 99 8.19 -0.48 2.41
N PHE A 100 8.47 -1.26 1.38
CA PHE A 100 8.41 -2.72 1.54
C PHE A 100 9.55 -3.21 2.45
N ASP A 101 9.26 -4.23 3.25
CA ASP A 101 10.25 -4.83 4.14
C ASP A 101 11.29 -5.63 3.32
N THR A 102 12.49 -5.78 3.87
CA THR A 102 13.60 -6.45 3.19
C THR A 102 13.27 -7.90 2.83
N ALA A 103 12.55 -8.64 3.67
CA ALA A 103 12.24 -10.03 3.39
C ALA A 103 11.29 -10.17 2.18
N THR A 104 10.25 -9.34 2.11
CA THR A 104 9.35 -9.28 0.95
C THR A 104 10.09 -8.85 -0.32
N ILE A 105 10.97 -7.85 -0.24
CA ILE A 105 11.77 -7.38 -1.38
C ILE A 105 12.67 -8.50 -1.91
N LEU A 106 13.43 -9.16 -1.03
CA LEU A 106 14.35 -10.22 -1.43
C LEU A 106 13.60 -11.41 -2.03
N ARG A 107 12.46 -11.79 -1.45
CA ARG A 107 11.60 -12.83 -2.00
C ARG A 107 11.17 -12.49 -3.43
N VAL A 108 10.56 -11.32 -3.64
CA VAL A 108 10.01 -10.93 -4.94
C VAL A 108 11.09 -10.71 -6.00
N LEU A 109 12.23 -10.13 -5.65
CA LEU A 109 13.30 -9.91 -6.63
C LEU A 109 13.97 -11.21 -7.10
N ASN A 110 14.00 -12.23 -6.25
CA ASN A 110 14.60 -13.53 -6.54
C ASN A 110 13.59 -14.55 -7.09
N GLU A 111 12.30 -14.24 -7.08
CA GLU A 111 11.29 -15.02 -7.80
C GLU A 111 11.63 -15.00 -9.30
N GLN A 112 11.93 -16.19 -9.84
CA GLN A 112 11.98 -16.37 -11.28
C GLN A 112 10.56 -16.24 -11.82
N ASP A 113 10.38 -15.48 -12.90
CA ASP A 113 9.11 -15.45 -13.61
C ASP A 113 8.92 -16.82 -14.26
N SER A 114 8.30 -17.76 -13.56
CA SER A 114 7.91 -19.09 -14.05
C SER A 114 6.81 -19.04 -15.14
N SER A 115 6.69 -17.90 -15.84
CA SER A 115 5.67 -17.63 -16.86
C SER A 115 6.20 -17.81 -18.30
N LEU A 116 7.37 -18.44 -18.47
CA LEU A 116 8.01 -18.66 -19.77
C LEU A 116 8.14 -20.15 -20.16
N GLU A 117 7.50 -21.07 -19.44
CA GLU A 117 7.50 -22.50 -19.78
C GLU A 117 6.11 -23.01 -20.22
N GLU A 118 5.44 -22.31 -21.14
CA GLU A 118 4.41 -22.93 -22.00
C GLU A 118 4.48 -22.27 -23.39
N GLY A 119 5.32 -22.84 -24.27
CA GLY A 119 5.49 -22.43 -25.67
C GLY A 119 6.23 -23.48 -26.47
#